data_AF-A0AAA9SN46-F1
#
_entry.id   AF-A0AAA9SN46-F1
#
_cell.length_a   1.000
_cell.length_b   1.000
_cell.length_c   1.000
_cell.angle_alpha   90.00
_cell.angle_beta   90.00
_cell.angle_gamma   90.00
#
_symmetry.space_group_name_H-M   'P 1'
#
loop_
_entity.id
_entity.type
_entity.pdbx_description
1 polymer ?
#
loop_
_entity_poly.entity_id
_entity_poly.type
_entity_poly.pdbx_seq_one_letter_code
_entity_poly.pdbx_strand_id
1 'polypeptide(L)'
;MMGNAALSVRNHYEDPLGQCIPCDCNKEGSQKPVCDQDTGTCRCQEGISGPRCDRRAQGHDQEFPTCLRYRLCFDQWDHTISSLSTVVQGLIRLAANMEDKRETLPVCEADFKGLRENMSEIERIWRHPVFSSEEFSKVKDYHDSVRNKSCS
;
A
#
# COMPACT_ATOMS: atom_id res chain seq x y z
N MET A 1 38.99 55.42 1.96
CA MET A 1 39.48 54.13 1.43
C MET A 1 38.30 53.20 1.41
N MET A 2 37.88 52.77 0.22
CA MET A 2 36.65 52.00 0.02
C MET A 2 36.81 50.62 0.66
N GLY A 3 35.80 50.23 1.45
CA GLY A 3 35.74 48.93 2.10
C GLY A 3 35.75 47.81 1.09
N ASN A 4 36.61 46.82 1.32
CA ASN A 4 36.62 45.59 0.55
C ASN A 4 35.35 44.81 0.87
N ALA A 5 34.36 44.88 -0.02
CA ALA A 5 33.29 43.92 -0.07
C ALA A 5 33.92 42.55 -0.33
N ALA A 6 34.06 41.74 0.73
CA ALA A 6 34.45 40.35 0.62
C ALA A 6 33.44 39.68 -0.32
N LEU A 7 33.93 39.19 -1.46
CA LEU A 7 33.11 38.40 -2.37
C LEU A 7 32.51 37.26 -1.55
N SER A 8 31.17 37.23 -1.47
CA SER A 8 30.41 36.09 -0.95
C SER A 8 30.75 34.88 -1.83
N VAL A 9 31.76 34.12 -1.45
CA VAL A 9 32.02 32.80 -2.01
C VAL A 9 30.89 31.93 -1.47
N ARG A 10 29.85 31.75 -2.28
CA ARG A 10 28.51 31.29 -1.87
C ARG A 10 28.43 29.85 -1.31
N ASN A 11 29.54 29.25 -0.87
CA ASN A 11 29.58 27.88 -0.40
C ASN A 11 30.79 27.55 0.49
N HIS A 12 31.22 28.46 1.38
CA HIS A 12 32.32 28.22 2.32
C HIS A 12 31.96 28.80 3.70
N TYR A 13 32.55 28.25 4.77
CA TYR A 13 32.45 28.72 6.16
C TYR A 13 33.86 28.96 6.73
N GLU A 14 33.97 29.78 7.77
CA GLU A 14 35.24 30.06 8.45
C GLU A 14 35.40 29.13 9.65
N ASP A 15 36.51 28.42 9.74
CA ASP A 15 36.81 27.58 10.90
C ASP A 15 37.35 28.42 12.09
N PRO A 16 37.49 27.85 13.29
CA PRO A 16 38.02 28.59 14.44
C PRO A 16 39.45 29.13 14.29
N LEU A 17 40.20 28.66 13.29
CA LEU A 17 41.56 29.12 12.96
C LEU A 17 41.55 30.22 11.88
N GLY A 18 40.38 30.65 11.42
CA GLY A 18 40.21 31.66 10.39
C GLY A 18 40.41 31.13 8.97
N GLN A 19 40.34 29.81 8.77
CA GLN A 19 40.48 29.18 7.46
C GLN A 19 39.13 29.11 6.75
N CYS A 20 39.14 29.44 5.46
CA CYS A 20 37.96 29.32 4.60
C CYS A 20 37.81 27.88 4.11
N ILE A 21 36.80 27.17 4.61
CA ILE A 21 36.55 25.76 4.30
C ILE A 21 35.31 25.64 3.39
N PRO A 22 35.38 24.91 2.27
CA PRO A 22 34.21 24.68 1.42
C PRO A 22 33.14 23.89 2.16
N CYS A 23 31.88 24.28 2.00
CA CYS A 23 30.77 23.49 2.50
C CYS A 23 30.65 22.19 1.69
N ASP A 24 30.37 21.10 2.40
CA ASP A 24 30.28 19.77 1.83
C ASP A 24 28.88 19.15 2.10
N CYS A 25 27.85 19.89 1.71
CA CYS A 25 26.46 19.47 1.85
C CYS A 25 26.11 18.39 0.83
N ASN A 26 25.51 17.29 1.30
CA ASN A 26 24.97 16.25 0.43
C ASN A 26 23.86 16.85 -0.45
N LYS A 27 24.00 16.74 -1.78
CA LYS A 27 23.07 17.35 -2.75
C LYS A 27 21.65 16.81 -2.64
N GLU A 28 21.50 15.52 -2.38
CA GLU A 28 20.20 14.85 -2.27
C GLU A 28 19.55 15.13 -0.90
N GLY A 29 20.36 15.21 0.15
CA GLY A 29 19.87 15.36 1.53
C GLY A 29 19.72 16.79 2.02
N SER A 30 20.29 17.78 1.33
CA SER A 30 20.23 19.19 1.72
C SER A 30 19.19 19.98 0.92
N GLN A 31 18.68 21.07 1.51
CA GLN A 31 17.74 21.96 0.83
C GLN A 31 18.46 22.85 -0.20
N LYS A 32 19.71 23.20 0.09
CA LYS A 32 20.58 24.01 -0.76
C LYS A 32 22.03 23.57 -0.56
N PRO A 33 22.88 23.72 -1.59
CA PRO A 33 24.31 23.45 -1.49
C PRO A 33 25.03 24.65 -0.85
N VAL A 34 24.58 25.09 0.33
CA VAL A 34 25.17 26.19 1.12
C VAL A 34 25.03 25.83 2.60
N CYS A 35 26.13 25.94 3.35
CA CYS A 35 26.17 25.72 4.79
C CYS A 35 26.14 27.04 5.58
N ASP A 36 25.87 26.94 6.88
CA ASP A 36 25.99 28.02 7.83
C ASP A 36 27.45 28.52 7.93
N GLN A 37 27.64 29.84 7.90
CA GLN A 37 28.97 30.45 7.76
C GLN A 37 29.82 30.36 9.04
N ASP A 38 29.18 30.19 10.20
CA ASP A 38 29.87 30.14 11.49
C ASP A 38 30.13 28.70 11.94
N THR A 39 29.27 27.76 11.53
CA THR A 39 29.31 26.38 12.01
C THR A 39 29.64 25.35 10.94
N GLY A 40 29.57 25.72 9.66
CA GLY A 40 29.73 24.78 8.53
C GLY A 40 28.58 23.78 8.38
N THR A 41 27.49 23.93 9.14
CA THR A 41 26.37 22.97 9.16
C THR A 41 25.40 23.22 8.02
N CYS A 42 24.99 22.15 7.33
CA CYS A 42 24.05 22.19 6.21
C CYS A 42 22.59 22.16 6.67
N ARG A 43 21.69 22.79 5.90
CA ARG A 43 20.24 22.68 6.11
C ARG A 43 19.68 21.44 5.43
N CYS A 44 19.25 20.46 6.20
CA CYS A 44 18.78 19.17 5.69
C CYS A 44 17.30 19.20 5.28
N GLN A 45 16.95 18.32 4.35
CA GLN A 45 15.56 18.01 4.03
C GLN A 45 14.93 17.20 5.18
N GLU A 46 13.60 17.21 5.22
CA GLU A 46 12.84 16.34 6.11
C GLU A 46 13.23 14.87 5.83
N GLY A 47 13.35 14.04 6.86
CA GLY A 47 13.90 12.68 6.67
C GLY A 47 15.39 12.56 6.96
N ILE A 48 16.16 13.64 6.83
CA ILE A 48 17.63 13.63 6.77
C ILE A 48 18.24 14.46 7.90
N SER A 49 19.40 14.01 8.41
CA SER A 49 20.12 14.60 9.53
C SER A 49 21.64 14.54 9.33
N GLY A 50 22.38 15.07 10.31
CA GLY A 50 23.83 15.17 10.29
C GLY A 50 24.33 16.50 9.72
N PRO A 51 25.57 16.91 10.04
CA PRO A 51 26.11 18.22 9.66
C PRO A 51 26.22 18.41 8.14
N ARG A 52 26.29 17.31 7.39
CA ARG A 52 26.37 17.28 5.92
C ARG A 52 25.10 16.76 5.25
N CYS A 53 24.05 16.47 6.02
CA CYS A 53 22.81 15.87 5.51
C CYS A 53 23.01 14.53 4.80
N ASP A 54 23.89 13.70 5.34
CA ASP A 54 24.31 12.41 4.79
C ASP A 54 23.77 11.20 5.58
N ARG A 55 22.95 11.46 6.62
CA ARG A 55 22.37 10.42 7.48
C ARG A 55 20.86 10.55 7.48
N ARG A 56 20.13 9.44 7.61
CA ARG A 56 18.69 9.54 7.91
C ARG A 56 18.50 10.00 9.35
N ALA A 57 17.48 10.81 9.59
CA ALA A 57 17.15 11.23 10.95
C ALA A 57 16.72 10.01 11.76
N GLN A 58 17.12 9.96 13.03
CA GLN A 58 16.72 8.89 13.92
C GLN A 58 15.18 8.86 14.04
N GLY A 59 14.55 7.73 13.71
CA GLY A 59 13.09 7.62 13.61
C GLY A 59 12.51 7.94 12.22
N HIS A 60 13.36 8.17 11.21
CA HIS A 60 13.01 8.26 9.79
C HIS A 60 13.56 7.08 8.97
N ASP A 61 13.84 5.97 9.66
CA ASP A 61 14.13 4.68 9.06
C ASP A 61 12.84 3.83 9.05
N GLN A 62 12.37 3.51 7.85
CA GLN A 62 11.23 2.64 7.48
C GLN A 62 9.82 3.26 7.51
N GLU A 63 9.44 3.78 6.33
CA GLU A 63 8.16 3.48 5.65
C GLU A 63 6.89 3.54 6.52
N PHE A 64 6.42 4.73 6.91
CA PHE A 64 4.99 5.02 7.07
C PHE A 64 4.77 6.55 7.24
N PRO A 65 3.99 7.23 6.38
CA PRO A 65 3.82 8.67 6.49
C PRO A 65 2.67 9.05 7.45
N THR A 66 2.91 10.12 8.22
CA THR A 66 1.91 11.07 8.76
C THR A 66 0.69 10.49 9.51
N CYS A 67 0.92 9.97 10.72
CA CYS A 67 -0.12 9.62 11.71
C CYS A 67 -0.87 10.82 12.34
N LEU A 68 -1.32 11.79 11.54
CA LEU A 68 -2.38 12.73 11.96
C LEU A 68 -3.61 12.67 11.05
N ARG A 69 -3.46 12.29 9.78
CA ARG A 69 -4.59 12.11 8.87
C ARG A 69 -5.27 10.74 9.03
N TYR A 70 -4.49 9.74 9.43
CA TYR A 70 -4.95 8.37 9.57
C TYR A 70 -5.85 8.15 10.81
N ARG A 71 -5.58 8.83 11.94
CA ARG A 71 -6.42 8.69 13.15
C ARG A 71 -7.88 9.14 12.93
N LEU A 72 -8.07 10.29 12.27
CA LEU A 72 -9.42 10.82 12.01
C LEU A 72 -10.25 9.91 11.08
N CYS A 73 -9.62 9.27 10.09
CA CYS A 73 -10.31 8.25 9.28
C CYS A 73 -10.54 6.97 10.09
N PHE A 74 -9.56 6.51 10.88
CA PHE A 74 -9.68 5.27 11.66
C PHE A 74 -10.79 5.33 12.72
N ASP A 75 -10.91 6.45 13.44
CA ASP A 75 -11.97 6.63 14.45
C ASP A 75 -13.36 6.49 13.79
N GLN A 76 -13.55 7.03 12.59
CA GLN A 76 -14.80 6.91 11.84
C GLN A 76 -15.07 5.47 11.36
N TRP A 77 -14.03 4.75 10.94
CA TRP A 77 -14.12 3.35 10.53
C TRP A 77 -14.44 2.42 11.70
N ASP A 78 -13.81 2.61 12.86
CA ASP A 78 -14.06 1.82 14.07
C ASP A 78 -15.52 1.96 14.54
N HIS A 79 -16.06 3.18 14.50
CA HIS A 79 -17.48 3.43 14.79
C HIS A 79 -18.41 2.74 13.78
N THR A 80 -18.05 2.76 12.50
CA THR A 80 -18.84 2.10 11.44
C THR A 80 -18.82 0.57 11.59
N ILE A 81 -17.65 0.00 11.86
CA ILE A 81 -17.47 -1.45 12.08
C ILE A 81 -18.24 -1.90 13.33
N SER A 82 -18.17 -1.15 14.43
CA SER A 82 -18.91 -1.46 15.66
C SER A 82 -20.42 -1.43 15.44
N SER A 83 -20.91 -0.43 14.70
CA SER A 83 -22.33 -0.29 14.35
C SER A 83 -22.80 -1.46 13.48
N LEU A 84 -22.04 -1.82 12.44
CA LEU A 84 -22.35 -2.96 11.58
C LEU A 84 -22.32 -4.29 12.33
N SER A 85 -21.34 -4.49 13.22
CA SER A 85 -21.25 -5.69 14.06
C SER A 85 -22.51 -5.89 14.90
N THR A 86 -23.02 -4.80 15.49
CA THR A 86 -24.27 -4.81 16.28
C THR A 86 -25.47 -5.24 15.44
N VAL A 87 -25.59 -4.70 14.22
CA VAL A 87 -26.68 -5.07 13.30
C VAL A 87 -26.60 -6.55 12.92
N VAL A 88 -25.41 -7.02 12.52
CA VAL A 88 -25.20 -8.43 12.14
C VAL A 88 -25.53 -9.37 13.29
N GLN A 89 -25.08 -9.06 14.51
CA GLN A 89 -25.40 -9.86 15.69
C GLN A 89 -26.91 -9.88 15.98
N GLY A 90 -27.61 -8.76 15.76
CA GLY A 90 -29.07 -8.70 15.86
C GLY A 90 -29.76 -9.63 14.87
N LEU A 91 -29.31 -9.64 13.61
CA LEU A 91 -29.85 -10.52 12.57
C LEU A 91 -29.58 -12.00 12.85
N ILE A 92 -28.40 -12.35 13.35
CA ILE A 92 -28.06 -13.73 13.75
C ILE A 92 -29.00 -14.19 14.86
N ARG A 93 -29.25 -13.35 15.87
CA ARG A 93 -30.18 -13.67 16.96
C ARG A 93 -31.62 -13.79 16.47
N LEU A 94 -32.05 -12.91 15.56
CA LEU A 94 -33.37 -12.97 14.95
C LEU A 94 -33.54 -14.27 14.15
N ALA A 95 -32.56 -14.63 13.32
CA ALA A 95 -32.56 -15.88 12.56
C ALA A 95 -32.57 -17.12 13.46
N ALA A 96 -31.85 -17.08 14.58
CA ALA A 96 -31.87 -18.17 15.56
C ALA A 96 -33.21 -18.31 16.30
N ASN A 97 -34.00 -17.22 16.38
CA ASN A 97 -35.30 -17.17 17.05
C ASN A 97 -36.50 -17.34 16.11
N MET A 98 -36.29 -17.37 14.79
CA MET A 98 -37.33 -17.75 13.84
C MET A 98 -37.37 -19.28 13.78
N GLU A 99 -38.42 -19.89 14.33
CA GLU A 99 -38.69 -21.33 14.23
C GLU A 99 -38.56 -21.81 12.77
N ASP A 100 -37.84 -22.92 12.61
CA ASP A 100 -37.60 -23.61 11.35
C ASP A 100 -38.90 -24.17 10.77
N LYS A 101 -39.67 -23.36 10.03
CA LYS A 101 -40.77 -23.84 9.16
C LYS A 101 -40.23 -24.48 7.87
N ARG A 102 -39.13 -25.21 7.94
CA ARG A 102 -38.51 -25.93 6.81
C ARG A 102 -39.21 -27.24 6.47
N GLU A 103 -40.19 -27.66 7.27
CA GLU A 103 -41.15 -28.64 6.80
C GLU A 103 -42.21 -27.95 5.93
N THR A 104 -42.12 -28.18 4.62
CA THR A 104 -43.03 -27.83 3.50
C THR A 104 -42.68 -26.61 2.64
N LEU A 105 -41.71 -26.77 1.74
CA LEU A 105 -41.76 -26.14 0.41
C LEU A 105 -41.03 -27.03 -0.63
N PRO A 106 -41.76 -27.89 -1.37
CA PRO A 106 -41.20 -28.82 -2.37
C PRO A 106 -40.61 -28.16 -3.63
N VAL A 107 -40.64 -26.83 -3.71
CA VAL A 107 -40.42 -26.09 -4.96
C VAL A 107 -38.93 -25.98 -5.31
N CYS A 108 -38.01 -26.14 -4.36
CA CYS A 108 -36.56 -26.06 -4.63
C CYS A 108 -35.87 -27.40 -4.94
N GLU A 109 -36.58 -28.53 -4.94
CA GLU A 109 -35.95 -29.85 -5.12
C GLU A 109 -35.77 -30.23 -6.61
N ALA A 110 -36.66 -29.72 -7.48
CA ALA A 110 -36.62 -29.99 -8.92
C ALA A 110 -35.45 -29.27 -9.64
N ASP A 111 -35.08 -28.07 -9.20
CA ASP A 111 -34.06 -27.24 -9.88
C ASP A 111 -32.63 -27.79 -9.75
N PHE A 112 -32.31 -28.44 -8.63
CA PHE A 112 -30.97 -29.03 -8.43
C PHE A 112 -30.79 -30.38 -9.13
N LYS A 113 -31.88 -31.08 -9.48
CA LYS A 113 -31.79 -32.35 -10.20
C LYS A 113 -31.24 -32.13 -11.61
N GLY A 114 -31.79 -31.15 -12.35
CA GLY A 114 -31.30 -30.80 -13.68
C GLY A 114 -29.85 -30.31 -13.66
N LEU A 115 -29.46 -29.52 -12.65
CA LEU A 115 -28.07 -29.07 -12.51
C LEU A 115 -27.11 -30.22 -12.23
N ARG A 116 -27.53 -31.21 -11.44
CA ARG A 116 -26.74 -32.41 -11.12
C ARG A 116 -26.56 -33.30 -12.36
N GLU A 117 -27.61 -33.48 -13.15
CA GLU A 117 -27.56 -34.21 -14.42
C GLU A 117 -26.63 -33.53 -15.42
N ASN A 118 -26.69 -32.20 -15.53
CA ASN A 118 -25.78 -31.42 -16.37
C ASN A 118 -24.31 -31.56 -15.94
N MET A 119 -24.04 -31.55 -14.63
CA MET A 119 -22.68 -31.72 -14.11
C MET A 119 -22.12 -33.10 -14.44
N SER A 120 -22.93 -34.16 -14.32
CA SER A 120 -22.53 -35.51 -14.69
C SER A 120 -22.23 -35.66 -16.19
N GLU A 121 -22.97 -34.98 -17.05
CA GLU A 121 -22.67 -34.96 -18.49
C GLU A 121 -21.39 -34.20 -18.83
N ILE A 122 -21.12 -33.08 -18.16
CA ILE A 122 -19.85 -32.36 -18.32
C ILE A 122 -18.68 -33.24 -17.91
N GLU A 123 -18.77 -33.94 -16.77
CA GLU A 123 -17.74 -34.88 -16.34
C GLU A 123 -17.55 -36.04 -17.32
N ARG A 124 -18.65 -36.55 -17.92
CA ARG A 124 -18.59 -37.60 -18.94
C ARG A 124 -17.88 -37.13 -20.20
N ILE A 125 -18.17 -35.91 -20.66
CA ILE A 125 -17.51 -35.28 -21.82
C ILE A 125 -16.03 -35.06 -21.53
N TRP A 126 -15.68 -34.60 -20.32
CA TRP A 126 -14.29 -34.38 -19.89
C TRP A 126 -13.47 -35.66 -19.79
N ARG A 127 -14.11 -36.79 -19.48
CA ARG A 127 -13.45 -38.10 -19.42
C ARG A 127 -13.32 -38.78 -20.78
N HIS A 128 -13.84 -38.20 -21.86
CA HIS A 128 -13.68 -38.77 -23.20
C HIS A 128 -12.27 -38.47 -23.75
N PRO A 129 -11.59 -39.43 -24.40
CA PRO A 129 -10.28 -39.24 -25.05
C PRO A 129 -10.23 -38.19 -26.19
N VAL A 130 -11.31 -37.46 -26.47
CA VAL A 130 -11.36 -36.47 -27.56
C VAL A 130 -10.48 -35.26 -27.26
N PHE A 131 -10.22 -34.95 -25.99
CA PHE A 131 -9.32 -33.87 -25.61
C PHE A 131 -8.04 -34.46 -25.02
N SER A 132 -6.93 -34.25 -25.73
CA SER A 132 -5.61 -34.51 -25.19
C SER A 132 -5.31 -33.55 -24.04
N SER A 133 -4.48 -33.98 -23.10
CA SER A 133 -3.93 -33.11 -22.03
C SER A 133 -3.32 -31.81 -22.59
N GLU A 134 -2.81 -31.87 -23.81
CA GLU A 134 -2.20 -30.75 -24.53
C GLU A 134 -3.24 -29.73 -25.03
N GLU A 135 -4.38 -30.18 -25.54
CA GLU A 135 -5.50 -29.30 -25.92
C GLU A 135 -6.13 -28.64 -24.70
N PHE A 136 -6.21 -29.35 -23.58
CA PHE A 136 -6.66 -28.78 -22.31
C PHE A 136 -5.72 -27.69 -21.80
N SER A 137 -4.40 -27.92 -21.92
CA SER A 137 -3.39 -26.93 -21.52
C SER A 137 -3.52 -25.64 -22.33
N LYS A 138 -3.79 -25.74 -23.63
CA LYS A 138 -4.02 -24.56 -24.50
C LYS A 138 -5.24 -23.74 -24.08
N VAL A 139 -6.33 -24.39 -23.68
CA VAL A 139 -7.54 -23.70 -23.20
C VAL A 139 -7.29 -23.01 -21.86
N LYS A 140 -6.57 -23.68 -20.95
CA LYS A 140 -6.17 -23.11 -19.66
C LYS A 140 -5.26 -21.89 -19.82
N ASP A 141 -4.25 -21.98 -20.68
CA ASP A 141 -3.31 -20.88 -20.96
C ASP A 141 -4.03 -19.66 -21.56
N TYR A 142 -5.00 -19.90 -22.45
CA TYR A 142 -5.83 -18.83 -23.01
C TYR A 142 -6.70 -18.16 -21.93
N HIS A 143 -7.35 -18.95 -21.09
CA HIS A 143 -8.15 -18.45 -19.97
C HIS A 143 -7.31 -17.58 -19.02
N ASP A 144 -6.12 -18.04 -18.65
CA ASP A 144 -5.22 -17.32 -17.74
C ASP A 144 -4.64 -16.05 -18.39
N SER A 145 -4.39 -16.07 -19.70
CA SER A 145 -4.03 -14.89 -20.49
C SER A 145 -5.14 -13.83 -20.50
N VAL A 146 -6.40 -14.23 -20.60
CA VAL A 146 -7.55 -13.30 -20.54
C VAL A 146 -7.72 -12.73 -19.13
N ARG A 147 -7.55 -13.57 -18.10
CA ARG A 147 -7.60 -13.14 -16.68
C ARG A 147 -6.51 -12.13 -16.36
N ASN A 148 -5.27 -12.38 -16.78
CA ASN A 148 -4.13 -11.51 -16.50
C ASN A 148 -4.11 -10.22 -17.34
N LYS A 149 -4.92 -10.12 -18.39
CA LYS A 149 -5.11 -8.88 -19.17
C LYS A 149 -6.24 -7.98 -18.66
N SER A 150 -6.99 -8.41 -17.65
CA SER A 150 -8.15 -7.67 -17.12
C SER A 150 -7.83 -6.76 -15.93
N CYS A 151 -6.56 -6.50 -15.63
CA CYS A 151 -6.15 -5.46 -14.68
C CYS A 151 -4.89 -4.74 -15.19
N SER A 152 -5.11 -3.65 -15.93
CA SER A 152 -4.18 -2.53 -16.10
C SER A 152 -4.81 -1.29 -15.49
#